data_AF-F2JM10-F1
#
_entry.id   AF-F2JM10-F1
#
_cell.length_a   1.000
_cell.length_b   1.000
_cell.length_c   1.000
_cell.angle_alpha   90.00
_cell.angle_beta   90.00
_cell.angle_gamma   90.00
#
_symmetry.space_group_name_H-M   'P 1'
#
loop_
_entity.id
_entity.type
_entity.pdbx_description
1 polymer ?
#
loop_
_entity_poly.entity_id
_entity_poly.type
_entity_poly.pdbx_seq_one_letter_code
_entity_poly.pdbx_strand_id
1 'polypeptide(L)'
;MDEKFTSFLNDIPVSLHGFVLELDESLIKKGCKREIKTAKSGFVTSYLSAKTGKTLLNYVFRKTGVKMRIYAANVASYDVLLNEFPDKMKKEIVKAGECKKLTGGNCSPTCPAGYTFTMDGVEYKKCRSTAFFHDLNEESSHYIWKLIEAEVLA
;
A
#
# COMPACT_ATOMS: atom_id res chain seq x y z
N MET A 1 14.13 10.43 -17.08
CA MET A 1 13.00 9.64 -16.55
C MET A 1 12.80 8.44 -17.48
N ASP A 2 12.67 7.22 -16.94
CA ASP A 2 12.52 5.98 -17.72
C ASP A 2 11.19 5.99 -18.54
N GLU A 3 11.20 5.50 -19.78
CA GLU A 3 10.03 5.50 -20.68
C GLU A 3 8.81 4.76 -20.10
N LYS A 4 9.02 3.65 -19.39
CA LYS A 4 7.94 2.89 -18.74
C LYS A 4 7.36 3.68 -17.56
N PHE A 5 8.19 4.44 -16.85
CA PHE A 5 7.72 5.30 -15.78
C PHE A 5 6.92 6.49 -16.31
N THR A 6 7.34 7.11 -17.41
CA THR A 6 6.57 8.15 -18.10
C THR A 6 5.20 7.63 -18.54
N SER A 7 5.16 6.42 -19.13
CA SER A 7 3.89 5.77 -19.51
C SER A 7 2.98 5.51 -18.30
N PHE A 8 3.54 4.98 -17.22
CA PHE A 8 2.82 4.81 -15.96
C PHE A 8 2.26 6.13 -15.42
N LEU A 9 3.04 7.20 -15.43
CA LEU A 9 2.62 8.51 -14.93
C LEU A 9 1.47 9.08 -15.78
N ASN A 10 1.48 8.86 -17.10
CA ASN A 10 0.39 9.28 -17.99
C ASN A 10 -0.95 8.59 -17.68
N ASP A 11 -0.93 7.39 -17.08
CA ASP A 11 -2.14 6.69 -16.63
C ASP A 11 -2.66 7.22 -15.27
N ILE A 12 -1.83 7.96 -14.53
CA ILE A 12 -2.22 8.59 -13.26
C ILE A 12 -2.99 9.89 -13.56
N PRO A 13 -4.08 10.20 -12.83
CA PRO A 13 -4.73 11.51 -12.90
C PRO A 13 -3.74 12.66 -12.66
N VAL A 14 -3.79 13.70 -13.49
CA VAL A 14 -2.83 14.83 -13.45
C VAL A 14 -2.75 15.48 -12.06
N SER A 15 -3.87 15.58 -11.33
CA SER A 15 -3.89 16.11 -9.96
C SER A 15 -3.05 15.32 -8.96
N LEU A 16 -2.72 14.06 -9.27
CA LEU A 16 -1.91 13.18 -8.42
C LEU A 16 -0.46 13.05 -8.89
N HIS A 17 -0.08 13.69 -10.00
CA HIS A 17 1.29 13.58 -10.54
C HIS A 17 2.34 14.06 -9.55
N GLY A 18 2.11 15.21 -8.90
CA GLY A 18 3.03 15.75 -7.89
C GLY A 18 3.31 14.73 -6.79
N PHE A 19 2.27 14.17 -6.19
CA PHE A 19 2.39 13.13 -5.17
C PHE A 19 3.18 11.91 -5.67
N VAL A 20 2.88 11.40 -6.87
CA VAL A 20 3.54 10.20 -7.40
C VAL A 20 5.01 10.44 -7.69
N LEU A 21 5.36 11.62 -8.21
CA LEU A 21 6.75 12.01 -8.49
C LEU A 21 7.55 12.18 -7.20
N GLU A 22 7.00 12.88 -6.21
CA GLU A 22 7.65 13.07 -4.91
C GLU A 22 7.85 11.73 -4.18
N LEU A 23 6.84 10.83 -4.26
CA LEU A 23 6.93 9.51 -3.63
C LEU A 23 7.98 8.64 -4.32
N ASP A 24 8.03 8.66 -5.66
CA ASP A 24 9.08 7.98 -6.42
C ASP A 24 10.47 8.46 -5.99
N GLU A 25 10.72 9.77 -6.01
CA GLU A 25 12.02 10.34 -5.64
C GLU A 25 12.42 9.93 -4.21
N SER A 26 11.50 10.07 -3.25
CA SER A 26 11.69 9.70 -1.85
C SER A 26 12.05 8.23 -1.68
N LEU A 27 11.33 7.32 -2.37
CA LEU A 27 11.56 5.88 -2.29
C LEU A 27 12.88 5.48 -2.95
N ILE A 28 13.20 6.03 -4.12
CA ILE A 28 14.47 5.78 -4.81
C ILE A 28 15.66 6.27 -3.95
N LYS A 29 15.56 7.46 -3.36
CA LYS A 29 16.59 8.01 -2.46
C LYS A 29 16.81 7.13 -1.22
N LYS A 30 15.77 6.47 -0.72
CA LYS A 30 15.83 5.48 0.37
C LYS A 30 16.28 4.08 -0.10
N GLY A 31 16.72 3.95 -1.35
CA GLY A 31 17.24 2.72 -1.94
C GLY A 31 16.17 1.70 -2.33
N CYS A 32 14.89 2.05 -2.31
CA CYS A 32 13.83 1.15 -2.75
C CYS A 32 13.95 0.93 -4.26
N LYS A 33 13.67 -0.29 -4.71
CA LYS A 33 13.71 -0.63 -6.14
C LYS A 33 12.33 -0.46 -6.75
N ARG A 34 12.21 0.42 -7.74
CA ARG A 34 11.03 0.52 -8.60
C ARG A 34 11.01 -0.63 -9.62
N GLU A 35 9.88 -1.31 -9.73
CA GLU A 35 9.62 -2.32 -10.75
C GLU A 35 8.34 -1.98 -11.53
N ILE A 36 8.43 -1.89 -12.85
CA ILE A 36 7.29 -1.67 -13.75
C ILE A 36 7.20 -2.88 -14.68
N LYS A 37 6.11 -3.63 -14.53
CA LYS A 37 5.85 -4.85 -15.31
C LYS A 37 4.57 -4.68 -16.12
N THR A 38 4.59 -5.16 -17.36
CA THR A 38 3.37 -5.26 -18.17
C THR A 38 2.41 -6.26 -17.53
N ALA A 39 1.14 -5.93 -17.51
CA ALA A 39 0.06 -6.80 -17.07
C ALA A 39 -0.99 -6.93 -18.18
N LYS A 40 -1.95 -7.85 -17.99
CA LYS A 40 -3.06 -8.06 -18.94
C LYS A 40 -3.88 -6.77 -19.22
N SER A 41 -3.81 -5.78 -18.32
CA SER A 41 -4.51 -4.50 -18.45
C SER A 41 -3.60 -3.33 -18.02
N GLY A 42 -2.61 -3.01 -18.84
CA GLY A 42 -1.68 -1.90 -18.61
C GLY A 42 -0.40 -2.33 -17.89
N PHE A 43 0.03 -1.54 -16.90
CA PHE A 43 1.24 -1.79 -16.12
C PHE A 43 0.94 -1.98 -14.64
N VAL A 44 1.76 -2.78 -13.97
CA VAL A 44 1.84 -2.84 -12.52
C VAL A 44 3.15 -2.19 -12.11
N THR A 45 3.03 -1.03 -11.46
CA THR A 45 4.15 -0.33 -10.84
C THR A 45 4.21 -0.70 -9.37
N SER A 46 5.36 -1.24 -8.95
CA SER A 46 5.64 -1.67 -7.58
C SER A 46 6.92 -1.06 -7.07
N TYR A 47 7.03 -0.91 -5.75
CA TYR A 47 8.30 -0.58 -5.08
C TYR A 47 8.64 -1.71 -4.12
N LEU A 48 9.91 -2.12 -4.14
CA LEU A 48 10.45 -3.15 -3.26
C LEU A 48 11.31 -2.49 -2.20
N SER A 49 11.13 -2.89 -0.94
CA SER A 49 11.90 -2.42 0.21
C SER A 49 13.37 -2.75 0.00
N ALA A 50 14.25 -1.75 0.21
CA ALA A 50 15.70 -1.92 0.15
C ALA A 50 16.19 -2.96 1.17
N LYS A 51 15.57 -2.99 2.37
CA LYS A 51 15.97 -3.86 3.48
C LYS A 51 15.65 -5.32 3.24
N THR A 52 14.47 -5.62 2.69
CA THR A 52 13.95 -7.00 2.62
C THR A 52 13.84 -7.55 1.20
N GLY A 53 13.94 -6.70 0.18
CA GLY A 53 13.64 -7.05 -1.21
C GLY A 53 12.17 -7.39 -1.47
N LYS A 54 11.30 -7.34 -0.46
CA LYS A 54 9.87 -7.62 -0.61
C LYS A 54 9.13 -6.38 -1.12
N THR A 55 8.03 -6.61 -1.83
CA THR A 55 7.16 -5.51 -2.28
C THR A 55 6.62 -4.74 -1.09
N LEU A 56 6.87 -3.44 -1.10
CA LEU A 56 6.39 -2.44 -0.16
C LEU A 56 5.01 -1.94 -0.57
N LEU A 57 4.84 -1.61 -1.85
CA LEU A 57 3.55 -1.14 -2.39
C LEU A 57 3.40 -1.45 -3.87
N ASN A 58 2.16 -1.44 -4.35
CA ASN A 58 1.83 -1.34 -5.77
C ASN A 58 0.67 -0.40 -6.04
N TYR A 59 0.72 0.22 -7.22
CA TYR A 59 -0.40 0.93 -7.81
C TYR A 59 -1.33 -0.07 -8.51
N VAL A 60 -2.63 0.10 -8.30
CA VAL A 60 -3.68 -0.74 -8.90
C VAL A 60 -4.71 0.15 -9.55
N PHE A 61 -4.71 0.15 -10.89
CA PHE A 61 -5.69 0.88 -11.69
C PHE A 61 -7.04 0.16 -11.70
N ARG A 62 -8.12 0.92 -11.48
CA ARG A 62 -9.51 0.48 -11.53
C ARG A 62 -10.30 1.44 -12.41
N LYS A 63 -11.49 1.02 -12.85
CA LYS A 63 -12.41 1.91 -13.59
C LYS A 63 -12.76 3.18 -12.82
N THR A 64 -12.76 3.11 -11.49
CA THR A 64 -13.11 4.20 -10.58
C THR A 64 -11.93 5.09 -10.17
N GLY A 65 -10.73 4.83 -10.69
CA GLY A 65 -9.51 5.57 -10.34
C GLY A 65 -8.36 4.66 -9.92
N VAL A 66 -7.36 5.24 -9.27
CA VAL A 66 -6.14 4.55 -8.86
C VAL A 66 -6.23 4.20 -7.38
N LYS A 67 -5.89 2.96 -7.03
CA LYS A 67 -5.73 2.52 -5.64
C LYS A 67 -4.28 2.19 -5.36
N MET A 68 -3.85 2.36 -4.12
CA MET A 68 -2.56 1.88 -3.65
C MET A 68 -2.77 0.71 -2.71
N ARG A 69 -2.06 -0.39 -2.97
CA ARG A 69 -1.91 -1.47 -2.00
C ARG A 69 -0.57 -1.30 -1.31
N ILE A 70 -0.61 -1.25 0.01
CA ILE A 70 0.56 -1.08 0.87
C ILE A 70 0.73 -2.37 1.68
N TYR A 71 1.92 -2.93 1.67
CA TYR A 71 2.25 -4.11 2.44
C TYR A 71 2.94 -3.71 3.74
N ALA A 72 2.12 -3.31 4.71
CA ALA A 72 2.53 -2.84 6.03
C ALA A 72 2.93 -4.03 6.94
N ALA A 73 4.07 -4.68 6.65
CA ALA A 73 4.51 -5.88 7.37
C ALA A 73 4.82 -5.58 8.84
N ASN A 74 5.19 -4.34 9.15
CA ASN A 74 5.53 -3.89 10.49
C ASN A 74 4.41 -3.07 11.13
N VAL A 75 3.17 -3.14 10.65
CA VAL A 75 2.09 -2.26 11.11
C VAL A 75 1.89 -2.23 12.62
N ALA A 76 2.10 -3.34 13.32
CA ALA A 76 2.01 -3.40 14.77
C ALA A 76 3.00 -2.49 15.52
N SER A 77 4.12 -2.07 14.90
CA SER A 77 5.08 -1.15 15.54
C SER A 77 4.71 0.32 15.40
N TYR A 78 3.75 0.66 14.53
CA TYR A 78 3.30 2.03 14.27
C TYR A 78 1.78 2.15 14.14
N ASP A 79 1.03 1.21 14.71
CA ASP A 79 -0.43 1.12 14.54
C ASP A 79 -1.19 2.33 15.11
N VAL A 80 -0.59 3.06 16.05
CA VAL A 80 -1.05 4.38 16.53
C VAL A 80 -1.32 5.35 15.38
N LEU A 81 -0.56 5.28 14.29
CA LEU A 81 -0.77 6.06 13.07
C LEU A 81 -2.19 5.89 12.50
N LEU A 82 -2.74 4.68 12.61
CA LEU A 82 -4.05 4.34 12.05
C LEU A 82 -5.18 5.08 12.76
N ASN A 83 -4.96 5.55 13.99
CA ASN A 83 -5.94 6.35 14.73
C ASN A 83 -6.14 7.73 14.10
N GLU A 84 -5.14 8.24 13.37
CA GLU A 84 -5.21 9.52 12.67
C GLU A 84 -5.94 9.44 11.33
N PHE A 85 -6.19 8.23 10.82
CA PHE A 85 -6.79 8.06 9.49
C PHE A 85 -8.21 8.64 9.44
N PRO A 86 -8.61 9.19 8.28
CA PRO A 86 -9.99 9.63 8.10
C PRO A 86 -10.94 8.43 8.16
N ASP A 87 -12.17 8.66 8.63
CA ASP A 87 -13.20 7.62 8.82
C ASP A 87 -13.39 6.74 7.59
N LYS A 88 -13.28 7.33 6.40
CA LYS A 88 -13.41 6.60 5.14
C LYS A 88 -12.32 5.52 5.02
N MET A 89 -11.05 5.85 5.28
CA MET A 89 -9.94 4.89 5.22
C MET A 89 -10.03 3.85 6.33
N LYS A 90 -10.41 4.25 7.55
CA LYS A 90 -10.66 3.32 8.65
C LYS A 90 -11.75 2.31 8.28
N LYS A 91 -12.85 2.77 7.69
CA LYS A 91 -13.95 1.90 7.19
C LYS A 91 -13.48 0.95 6.09
N GLU A 92 -12.56 1.34 5.22
CA GLU A 92 -11.96 0.44 4.23
C GLU A 92 -11.15 -0.69 4.90
N ILE A 93 -10.35 -0.36 5.91
CA ILE A 93 -9.58 -1.35 6.70
C ILE A 93 -10.53 -2.31 7.41
N VAL A 94 -11.58 -1.79 8.07
CA VAL A 94 -12.59 -2.61 8.76
C VAL A 94 -13.33 -3.53 7.79
N LYS A 95 -13.62 -3.07 6.56
CA LYS A 95 -14.26 -3.87 5.50
C LYS A 95 -13.31 -4.87 4.84
N ALA A 96 -12.00 -4.73 5.01
CA ALA A 96 -11.04 -5.68 4.47
C ALA A 96 -11.26 -7.07 5.09
N GLY A 97 -10.97 -8.11 4.30
CA GLY A 97 -11.19 -9.49 4.72
C GLY A 97 -10.35 -9.87 5.94
N GLU A 98 -10.94 -10.67 6.83
CA GLU A 98 -10.21 -11.28 7.94
C GLU A 98 -9.10 -12.21 7.44
N CYS A 99 -7.99 -12.25 8.16
CA CYS A 99 -6.93 -13.20 7.88
C CYS A 99 -7.35 -14.59 8.34
N LYS A 100 -7.64 -15.48 7.38
CA LYS A 100 -7.98 -16.87 7.66
C LYS A 100 -6.93 -17.57 8.53
N LYS A 101 -5.63 -17.42 8.24
CA LYS A 101 -4.57 -18.06 9.05
C LYS A 101 -4.56 -17.60 10.52
N LEU A 102 -4.80 -16.31 10.77
CA LEU A 102 -4.82 -15.77 12.14
C LEU A 102 -6.13 -16.07 12.89
N THR A 103 -7.17 -16.51 12.18
CA THR A 103 -8.50 -16.82 12.72
C THR A 103 -8.81 -18.33 12.69
N GLY A 104 -7.82 -19.18 12.39
CA GLY A 104 -7.96 -20.65 12.39
C GLY A 104 -8.54 -21.25 11.11
N GLY A 105 -8.69 -20.48 10.04
CA GLY A 105 -9.12 -20.95 8.72
C GLY A 105 -7.98 -21.29 7.76
N ASN A 106 -8.33 -21.97 6.66
CA ASN A 106 -7.38 -22.36 5.62
C ASN A 106 -7.11 -21.24 4.60
N CYS A 107 -5.84 -21.10 4.21
CA CYS A 107 -5.38 -20.21 3.14
C CYS A 107 -4.33 -20.94 2.29
N SER A 108 -3.80 -20.29 1.25
CA SER A 108 -2.71 -20.85 0.45
C SER A 108 -1.55 -21.33 1.34
N PRO A 109 -0.93 -22.49 1.08
CA PRO A 109 0.23 -22.97 1.82
C PRO A 109 1.34 -21.92 1.91
N THR A 110 1.56 -21.18 0.82
CA THR A 110 2.58 -20.13 0.69
C THR A 110 2.18 -18.78 1.30
N CYS A 111 0.98 -18.67 1.89
CA CYS A 111 0.52 -17.41 2.49
C CYS A 111 1.35 -17.08 3.76
N PRO A 112 1.98 -15.90 3.86
CA PRO A 112 2.76 -15.51 5.03
C PRO A 112 1.92 -15.03 6.22
N ALA A 113 0.62 -15.32 6.24
CA ALA A 113 -0.39 -14.72 7.11
C ALA A 113 -0.62 -13.20 6.84
N GLY A 114 -1.58 -12.65 7.58
CA GLY A 114 -2.02 -11.26 7.49
C GLY A 114 -1.36 -10.39 8.56
N TYR A 115 -2.09 -9.40 9.04
CA TYR A 115 -1.64 -8.45 10.05
C TYR A 115 -2.48 -8.59 11.31
N THR A 116 -1.84 -8.42 12.46
CA THR A 116 -2.50 -8.10 13.73
C THR A 116 -2.06 -6.68 14.11
N PHE A 117 -3.00 -5.79 14.38
CA PHE A 117 -2.73 -4.40 14.79
C PHE A 117 -3.91 -3.81 15.55
N THR A 118 -3.69 -2.71 16.26
CA THR A 118 -4.72 -1.96 16.97
C THR A 118 -5.09 -0.69 16.21
N MET A 119 -6.38 -0.40 16.07
CA MET A 119 -6.87 0.89 15.55
C MET A 119 -8.08 1.31 16.39
N ASP A 120 -8.05 2.54 16.90
CA ASP A 120 -9.04 3.10 17.82
C ASP A 120 -9.32 2.20 19.04
N GLY A 121 -8.27 1.57 19.57
CA GLY A 121 -8.34 0.67 20.73
C GLY A 121 -8.89 -0.73 20.42
N VAL A 122 -9.19 -1.04 19.16
CA VAL A 122 -9.70 -2.36 18.74
C VAL A 122 -8.59 -3.14 18.01
N GLU A 123 -8.35 -4.38 18.43
CA GLU A 123 -7.44 -5.30 17.71
C GLU A 123 -8.13 -5.84 16.45
N TYR A 124 -7.42 -5.78 15.32
CA TYR A 124 -7.86 -6.32 14.04
C TYR A 124 -6.89 -7.36 13.50
N LYS A 125 -7.42 -8.41 12.86
CA LYS A 125 -6.66 -9.50 12.21
C LYS A 125 -6.92 -9.53 10.70
N LYS A 126 -6.39 -8.55 9.95
CA LYS A 126 -6.75 -8.35 8.54
C LYS A 126 -5.83 -9.06 7.54
N CYS A 127 -6.39 -9.44 6.40
CA CYS A 127 -5.66 -10.07 5.31
C CYS A 127 -4.68 -9.10 4.65
N ARG A 128 -3.43 -9.55 4.48
CA ARG A 128 -2.33 -8.79 3.87
C ARG A 128 -2.66 -8.21 2.49
N SER A 129 -3.47 -8.90 1.69
CA SER A 129 -3.77 -8.47 0.32
C SER A 129 -4.82 -7.36 0.23
N THR A 130 -5.58 -7.13 1.30
CA THR A 130 -6.75 -6.22 1.30
C THR A 130 -6.76 -5.19 2.42
N ALA A 131 -5.98 -5.37 3.49
CA ALA A 131 -6.03 -4.50 4.67
C ALA A 131 -5.77 -3.03 4.33
N PHE A 132 -4.66 -2.74 3.65
CA PHE A 132 -4.27 -1.37 3.27
C PHE A 132 -4.38 -1.23 1.76
N PHE A 133 -5.62 -1.21 1.28
CA PHE A 133 -5.96 -1.06 -0.13
C PHE A 133 -6.84 0.18 -0.35
N HIS A 134 -6.20 1.34 -0.35
CA HIS A 134 -6.86 2.64 -0.31
C HIS A 134 -6.97 3.27 -1.68
N ASP A 135 -8.03 4.05 -1.91
CA ASP A 135 -8.09 4.94 -3.06
C ASP A 135 -6.97 5.99 -2.93
N LEU A 136 -6.32 6.33 -4.03
CA LEU A 136 -5.36 7.45 -4.08
C LEU A 136 -6.09 8.70 -4.57
N ASN A 137 -6.19 9.70 -3.70
CA ASN A 137 -6.80 11.00 -3.96
C ASN A 137 -6.18 12.05 -3.01
N GLU A 138 -6.62 13.30 -3.10
CA GLU A 138 -6.07 14.42 -2.30
C GLU A 138 -6.27 14.23 -0.78
N GLU A 139 -7.36 13.59 -0.34
CA GLU A 139 -7.63 13.34 1.09
C GLU A 139 -6.74 12.21 1.63
N SER A 140 -6.58 11.13 0.86
CA SER A 140 -5.87 9.93 1.32
C SER A 140 -4.36 9.97 1.12
N SER A 141 -3.85 10.79 0.19
CA SER A 141 -2.43 10.84 -0.20
C SER A 141 -1.50 11.08 1.00
N HIS A 142 -1.85 12.03 1.88
CA HIS A 142 -1.09 12.36 3.10
C HIS A 142 -0.96 11.17 4.05
N TYR A 143 -2.06 10.45 4.30
CA TYR A 143 -2.08 9.30 5.20
C TYR A 143 -1.39 8.08 4.60
N ILE A 144 -1.55 7.89 3.28
CA ILE A 144 -0.83 6.88 2.51
C ILE A 144 0.69 7.11 2.60
N TRP A 145 1.14 8.36 2.44
CA TRP A 145 2.55 8.72 2.57
C TRP A 145 3.09 8.35 3.94
N LYS A 146 2.43 8.79 5.02
CA LYS A 146 2.84 8.47 6.39
C LYS A 146 2.96 6.96 6.62
N LEU A 147 2.00 6.18 6.12
CA LEU A 147 2.01 4.73 6.24
C LEU A 147 3.22 4.11 5.52
N ILE A 148 3.54 4.60 4.32
CA ILE A 148 4.69 4.13 3.54
C ILE A 148 6.00 4.50 4.24
N GLU A 149 6.13 5.72 4.77
CA GLU A 149 7.34 6.14 5.47
C GLU A 149 7.58 5.33 6.74
N ALA A 150 6.54 5.08 7.54
CA ALA A 150 6.65 4.24 8.72
C ALA A 150 7.13 2.82 8.37
N GLU A 151 6.59 2.22 7.30
CA GLU A 151 6.99 0.89 6.84
C GLU A 151 8.41 0.85 6.25
N VAL A 152 8.88 1.92 5.60
CA VAL A 152 10.25 2.00 5.09
C VAL A 152 11.27 2.15 6.22
N LEU A 153 10.90 2.86 7.29
CA LEU A 153 11.77 3.11 8.43
C LEU A 153 11.86 1.91 9.39
N ALA A 154 10.80 1.09 9.50
CA ALA A 154 10.80 -0.18 10.24
C ALA A 154 11.83 -1.17 9.65
#